data_AF-A0A1F3IKC7-F1
#
_entry.id   AF-A0A1F3IKC7-F1
#
_cell.length_a   1.000
_cell.length_b   1.000
_cell.length_c   1.000
_cell.angle_alpha   90.00
_cell.angle_beta   90.00
_cell.angle_gamma   90.00
#
_symmetry.space_group_name_H-M   'P 1'
#
loop_
_entity.id
_entity.type
_entity.pdbx_description
1 polymer ?
#
loop_
_entity_poly.entity_id
_entity_poly.type
_entity_poly.pdbx_seq_one_letter_code
_entity_poly.pdbx_strand_id
1 'polypeptide(L)'
;MVVVFLKFLILLLLNNTPAVTVKEKMPFKPKINPPGTVWLRDSLFIDVSPVKNIDYKEFESFVQIAYSKELRDSMKNMPLFGIDMNIFQSYMRLCGPDKQMAAKMKAPLEAPLSWAMNMNEYYNSSDFRHYPVLHISFIQAQAFCEWRTDMVMLLFAVSSKNEKQREKFYKKVRYRLPTIEEWEYAMEKFKGNTYTNLAVYAGERCATIEAVPQKKNLEFVYIPHNIAEMTALEKTAVGLSWRDTDTTDNYSKTVSYAGPRDWLGFRCVCEIVEY
;
A
#
# COMPACT_ATOMS: atom_id res chain seq x y z
N MET A 1 -25.12 58.12 -0.98
CA MET A 1 -25.50 56.76 -0.54
C MET A 1 -24.84 55.64 -1.35
N VAL A 2 -24.65 55.77 -2.66
CA VAL A 2 -24.11 54.70 -3.52
C VAL A 2 -22.60 54.41 -3.30
N VAL A 3 -21.81 55.41 -2.92
CA VAL A 3 -20.34 55.26 -2.75
C VAL A 3 -19.95 54.52 -1.47
N VAL A 4 -20.81 54.53 -0.44
CA VAL A 4 -20.55 53.83 0.84
C VAL A 4 -20.81 52.32 0.70
N PHE A 5 -21.82 51.93 -0.09
CA PHE A 5 -22.11 50.53 -0.40
C PHE A 5 -21.01 49.86 -1.22
N LEU A 6 -20.37 50.60 -2.15
CA LEU A 6 -19.29 50.05 -2.98
C LEU A 6 -18.00 49.79 -2.17
N LYS A 7 -17.71 50.60 -1.15
CA LYS A 7 -16.59 50.35 -0.21
C LYS A 7 -16.83 49.13 0.67
N PHE A 8 -18.07 48.85 1.08
CA PHE A 8 -18.41 47.64 1.83
C PHE A 8 -18.33 46.37 0.98
N LEU A 9 -18.68 46.45 -0.32
CA LEU A 9 -18.60 45.33 -1.24
C LEU A 9 -17.15 44.96 -1.60
N ILE A 10 -16.25 45.95 -1.68
CA ILE A 10 -14.81 45.73 -1.95
C ILE A 10 -14.08 45.15 -0.72
N LEU A 11 -14.50 45.50 0.51
CA LEU A 11 -13.94 44.88 1.73
C LEU A 11 -14.36 43.41 1.92
N LEU A 12 -15.52 43.01 1.40
CA LEU A 12 -15.99 41.61 1.42
C LEU A 12 -15.27 40.72 0.38
N LEU A 13 -14.63 41.31 -0.63
CA LEU A 13 -13.90 40.58 -1.68
C LEU A 13 -12.40 40.40 -1.39
N LEU A 14 -11.89 40.94 -0.27
CA LEU A 14 -10.46 40.91 0.07
C LEU A 14 -10.08 39.93 1.19
N ASN A 15 -11.02 39.13 1.71
CA ASN A 15 -10.74 38.10 2.73
C ASN A 15 -10.62 36.68 2.15
N ASN A 16 -10.11 36.54 0.92
CA ASN A 16 -9.56 35.27 0.45
C ASN A 16 -8.05 35.23 0.72
N THR A 17 -7.66 35.31 1.99
CA THR A 17 -6.36 34.76 2.36
C THR A 17 -6.47 33.26 2.19
N PRO A 18 -5.67 32.61 1.33
CA PRO A 18 -5.65 31.15 1.31
C PRO A 18 -5.33 30.70 2.73
N ALA A 19 -6.21 29.89 3.31
CA ALA A 19 -5.96 29.29 4.62
C ALA A 19 -4.55 28.71 4.57
N VAL A 20 -3.65 29.22 5.42
CA VAL A 20 -2.32 28.66 5.56
C VAL A 20 -2.55 27.24 6.05
N THR A 21 -2.42 26.27 5.16
CA THR A 21 -2.50 24.86 5.49
C THR A 21 -1.30 24.57 6.38
N VAL A 22 -1.52 24.65 7.69
CA VAL A 22 -0.52 24.25 8.69
C VAL A 22 -0.20 22.79 8.38
N LYS A 23 1.00 22.54 7.87
CA LYS A 23 1.46 21.16 7.62
C LYS A 23 1.41 20.41 8.94
N GLU A 24 0.49 19.45 9.01
CA GLU A 24 0.31 18.60 10.17
C GLU A 24 1.63 17.91 10.53
N LYS A 25 1.96 17.85 11.82
CA LYS A 25 3.18 17.24 12.33
C LYS A 25 2.82 15.98 13.10
N MET A 26 3.72 15.00 13.09
CA MET A 26 3.55 13.79 13.90
C MET A 26 3.38 14.17 15.38
N PRO A 27 2.44 13.54 16.11
CA PRO A 27 2.24 13.78 17.53
C PRO A 27 3.35 13.16 18.41
N PHE A 28 4.34 12.51 17.79
CA PHE A 28 5.48 11.88 18.43
C PHE A 28 6.79 12.22 17.68
N LYS A 29 7.93 11.93 18.31
CA LYS A 29 9.24 12.11 17.67
C LYS A 29 9.36 11.14 16.46
N PRO A 30 9.66 11.64 15.24
CA PRO A 30 9.75 10.77 14.09
C PRO A 30 10.83 9.70 14.27
N LYS A 31 10.48 8.45 13.93
CA LYS A 31 11.40 7.33 13.75
C LYS A 31 11.54 7.02 12.25
N ILE A 32 12.33 6.01 11.89
CA ILE A 32 12.39 5.56 10.50
C ILE A 32 11.01 5.05 10.09
N ASN A 33 10.46 5.60 9.01
CA ASN A 33 9.18 5.18 8.46
C ASN A 33 9.20 3.67 8.16
N PRO A 34 8.08 2.96 8.35
CA PRO A 34 7.92 1.61 7.83
C PRO A 34 8.23 1.58 6.31
N PRO A 35 8.95 0.57 5.80
CA PRO A 35 9.42 0.55 4.41
C PRO A 35 8.30 0.76 3.38
N GLY A 36 8.52 1.65 2.40
CA GLY A 36 7.56 1.92 1.33
C GLY A 36 6.36 2.78 1.75
N THR A 37 6.40 3.41 2.92
CA THR A 37 5.25 4.19 3.44
C THR A 37 5.58 5.66 3.72
N VAL A 38 4.53 6.47 3.70
CA VAL A 38 4.53 7.85 4.19
C VAL A 38 3.56 8.00 5.36
N TRP A 39 3.82 8.96 6.24
CA TRP A 39 2.97 9.20 7.41
C TRP A 39 1.61 9.76 7.00
N LEU A 40 0.54 9.06 7.37
CA LEU A 40 -0.83 9.41 7.06
C LEU A 40 -1.39 10.35 8.13
N ARG A 41 -1.55 9.89 9.37
CA ARG A 41 -1.96 10.69 10.54
C ARG A 41 -1.75 9.85 11.79
N ASP A 42 -1.72 10.47 12.97
CA ASP A 42 -1.63 9.74 14.24
C ASP A 42 -0.52 8.66 14.20
N SER A 43 -0.86 7.41 14.52
CA SER A 43 0.00 6.21 14.46
C SER A 43 0.06 5.54 13.08
N LEU A 44 -0.56 6.12 12.05
CA LEU A 44 -0.78 5.49 10.75
C LEU A 44 0.19 5.98 9.68
N PHE A 45 0.65 5.03 8.88
CA PHE A 45 1.42 5.21 7.66
C PHE A 45 0.67 4.50 6.52
N ILE A 46 0.84 4.96 5.29
CA ILE A 46 0.20 4.36 4.12
C ILE A 46 1.23 4.15 3.01
N ASP A 47 1.05 3.08 2.25
CA ASP A 47 1.88 2.79 1.09
C ASP A 47 1.83 3.92 0.04
N VAL A 48 3.00 4.18 -0.53
CA VAL A 48 3.18 5.15 -1.61
C VAL A 48 2.51 4.76 -2.92
N SER A 49 2.32 3.48 -3.15
CA SER A 49 1.71 2.90 -4.35
C SER A 49 0.98 1.61 -4.00
N PRO A 50 0.13 1.08 -4.87
CA PRO A 50 -0.38 -0.28 -4.72
C PRO A 50 0.74 -1.32 -4.62
N VAL A 51 0.41 -2.48 -4.05
CA VAL A 51 1.30 -3.65 -4.03
C VAL A 51 1.56 -4.09 -5.47
N LYS A 52 2.84 -4.25 -5.81
CA LYS A 52 3.30 -4.56 -7.16
C LYS A 52 3.47 -6.06 -7.35
N ASN A 53 3.55 -6.50 -8.61
CA ASN A 53 3.87 -7.90 -8.94
C ASN A 53 5.14 -8.39 -8.24
N ILE A 54 6.21 -7.59 -8.22
CA ILE A 54 7.47 -7.96 -7.55
C ILE A 54 7.32 -8.13 -6.03
N ASP A 55 6.51 -7.28 -5.38
CA ASP A 55 6.29 -7.35 -3.94
C ASP A 55 5.52 -8.64 -3.60
N TYR A 56 4.47 -8.95 -4.37
CA TYR A 56 3.67 -10.15 -4.15
C TYR A 56 4.46 -11.44 -4.50
N LYS A 57 5.35 -11.39 -5.49
CA LYS A 57 6.27 -12.52 -5.78
C LYS A 57 7.24 -12.81 -4.64
N GLU A 58 7.74 -11.79 -3.97
CA GLU A 58 8.58 -11.96 -2.78
C GLU A 58 7.80 -12.68 -1.69
N PHE A 59 6.57 -12.22 -1.41
CA PHE A 59 5.64 -12.89 -0.50
C PHE A 59 5.40 -14.35 -0.90
N GLU A 60 4.96 -14.58 -2.14
CA GLU A 60 4.64 -15.91 -2.65
C GLU A 60 5.84 -16.87 -2.53
N SER A 61 7.04 -16.40 -2.93
CA SER A 61 8.27 -17.18 -2.83
C SER A 61 8.59 -17.52 -1.38
N PHE A 62 8.45 -16.56 -0.47
CA PHE A 62 8.71 -16.79 0.96
C PHE A 62 7.73 -17.80 1.56
N VAL A 63 6.43 -17.68 1.25
CA VAL A 63 5.41 -18.62 1.74
C VAL A 63 5.65 -20.04 1.23
N GLN A 64 6.10 -20.18 -0.02
CA GLN A 64 6.40 -21.49 -0.60
C GLN A 64 7.63 -22.16 0.01
N ILE A 65 8.49 -21.42 0.70
CA ILE A 65 9.77 -21.93 1.23
C ILE A 65 9.74 -22.09 2.76
N ALA A 66 9.20 -21.14 3.52
CA ALA A 66 9.50 -21.04 4.95
C ALA A 66 8.34 -20.60 5.87
N TYR A 67 7.24 -20.04 5.36
CA TYR A 67 6.24 -19.36 6.20
C TYR A 67 5.24 -20.31 6.87
N SER A 68 5.74 -21.26 7.66
CA SER A 68 4.90 -22.16 8.47
C SER A 68 4.29 -21.46 9.69
N LYS A 69 3.34 -22.13 10.35
CA LYS A 69 2.82 -21.68 11.65
C LYS A 69 3.93 -21.57 12.70
N GLU A 70 4.84 -22.55 12.73
CA GLU A 70 5.99 -22.57 13.65
C GLU A 70 6.88 -21.33 13.46
N LEU A 71 7.22 -20.99 12.22
CA LEU A 71 8.04 -19.81 11.96
C LEU A 71 7.33 -18.52 12.40
N ARG A 72 6.05 -18.37 12.06
CA ARG A 72 5.24 -17.21 12.48
C ARG A 72 5.19 -17.04 14.00
N ASP A 73 4.98 -18.13 14.73
CA ASP A 73 4.95 -18.08 16.19
C ASP A 73 6.33 -17.78 16.79
N SER A 74 7.40 -18.25 16.14
CA SER A 74 8.78 -17.94 16.53
C SER A 74 9.12 -16.47 16.33
N MET A 75 8.69 -15.86 15.22
CA MET A 75 8.94 -14.43 14.93
C MET A 75 8.29 -13.50 15.95
N LYS A 76 7.16 -13.89 16.56
CA LYS A 76 6.53 -13.12 17.65
C LYS A 76 7.39 -13.01 18.92
N ASN A 77 8.29 -13.97 19.13
CA ASN A 77 9.13 -14.08 20.31
C ASN A 77 10.62 -13.83 20.02
N MET A 78 10.96 -13.36 18.81
CA MET A 78 12.36 -13.15 18.43
C MET A 78 12.99 -11.98 19.21
N PRO A 79 14.32 -11.98 19.39
CA PRO A 79 15.02 -10.85 19.96
C PRO A 79 14.74 -9.56 19.19
N LEU A 80 14.58 -8.44 19.90
CA LEU A 80 14.27 -7.14 19.28
C LEU A 80 15.44 -6.57 18.45
N PHE A 81 16.66 -7.08 18.65
CA PHE A 81 17.87 -6.68 17.94
C PHE A 81 18.92 -7.80 18.05
N GLY A 82 19.98 -7.71 17.25
CA GLY A 82 21.11 -8.64 17.31
C GLY A 82 20.83 -9.99 16.64
N ILE A 83 19.84 -10.05 15.74
CA ILE A 83 19.56 -11.26 14.97
C ILE A 83 20.66 -11.46 13.91
N ASP A 84 21.32 -12.61 13.96
CA ASP A 84 22.20 -13.08 12.89
C ASP A 84 21.34 -13.67 11.76
N MET A 85 21.40 -13.05 10.57
CA MET A 85 20.57 -13.47 9.45
C MET A 85 20.98 -14.79 8.80
N ASN A 86 22.25 -15.19 8.88
CA ASN A 86 22.65 -16.47 8.31
C ASN A 86 22.06 -17.62 9.15
N ILE A 87 22.10 -17.47 10.47
CA ILE A 87 21.49 -18.41 11.42
C ILE A 87 19.97 -18.39 11.24
N PHE A 88 19.36 -17.19 11.21
CA PHE A 88 17.90 -17.07 11.10
C PHE A 88 17.38 -17.60 9.75
N GLN A 89 18.08 -17.36 8.64
CA GLN A 89 17.74 -17.95 7.33
C GLN A 89 17.79 -19.48 7.34
N SER A 90 18.77 -20.06 8.02
CA SER A 90 18.86 -21.51 8.18
C SER A 90 17.68 -22.04 8.97
N TYR A 91 17.30 -21.36 10.06
CA TYR A 91 16.10 -21.69 10.84
C TYR A 91 14.81 -21.58 10.01
N MET A 92 14.61 -20.49 9.27
CA MET A 92 13.46 -20.29 8.40
C MET A 92 13.28 -21.44 7.40
N ARG A 93 14.38 -21.90 6.76
CA ARG A 93 14.34 -23.02 5.82
C ARG A 93 14.02 -24.36 6.51
N LEU A 94 14.48 -24.56 7.75
CA LEU A 94 14.17 -25.77 8.52
C LEU A 94 12.70 -25.85 8.92
N CYS A 95 12.08 -24.72 9.28
CA CYS A 95 10.63 -24.66 9.57
C CYS A 95 9.77 -25.04 8.36
N GLY A 96 10.26 -24.80 7.14
CA GLY A 96 9.60 -25.15 5.89
C GLY A 96 8.27 -24.41 5.65
N PRO A 97 7.55 -24.71 4.57
CA PRO A 97 6.29 -24.04 4.25
C PRO A 97 5.08 -24.73 4.92
N ASP A 98 4.07 -23.93 5.25
CA ASP A 98 2.71 -24.44 5.36
C ASP A 98 2.16 -24.70 3.95
N LYS A 99 2.13 -25.96 3.52
CA LYS A 99 1.75 -26.35 2.15
C LYS A 99 0.34 -25.91 1.77
N GLN A 100 -0.61 -25.90 2.71
CA GLN A 100 -1.98 -25.48 2.42
C GLN A 100 -2.05 -23.97 2.22
N MET A 101 -1.36 -23.20 3.06
CA MET A 101 -1.23 -21.76 2.87
C MET A 101 -0.51 -21.45 1.55
N ALA A 102 0.64 -22.09 1.29
CA ALA A 102 1.42 -21.89 0.08
C ALA A 102 0.61 -22.13 -1.19
N ALA A 103 -0.25 -23.15 -1.22
CA ALA A 103 -1.14 -23.39 -2.35
C ALA A 103 -2.18 -22.27 -2.53
N LYS A 104 -2.75 -21.75 -1.42
CA LYS A 104 -3.76 -20.67 -1.44
C LYS A 104 -3.19 -19.31 -1.81
N MET A 105 -1.89 -19.08 -1.57
CA MET A 105 -1.25 -17.77 -1.79
C MET A 105 -0.69 -17.58 -3.20
N LYS A 106 -0.75 -18.60 -4.07
CA LYS A 106 -0.29 -18.45 -5.47
C LYS A 106 -1.14 -17.46 -6.24
N ALA A 107 -0.49 -16.62 -7.04
CA ALA A 107 -1.20 -15.84 -8.05
C ALA A 107 -1.84 -16.78 -9.09
N PRO A 108 -3.09 -16.54 -9.53
CA PRO A 108 -3.76 -17.41 -10.49
C PRO A 108 -3.26 -17.11 -11.92
N LEU A 109 -2.17 -17.75 -12.32
CA LEU A 109 -1.50 -17.50 -13.62
C LEU A 109 -2.39 -17.77 -14.85
N GLU A 110 -3.39 -18.64 -14.70
CA GLU A 110 -4.36 -18.98 -15.75
C GLU A 110 -5.57 -18.03 -15.78
N ALA A 111 -5.67 -17.06 -14.86
CA ALA A 111 -6.79 -16.14 -14.85
C ALA A 111 -6.76 -15.21 -16.08
N PRO A 112 -7.90 -14.99 -16.75
CA PRO A 112 -7.96 -14.12 -17.91
C PRO A 112 -7.82 -12.65 -17.50
N LEU A 113 -7.18 -11.85 -18.35
CA LEU A 113 -7.24 -10.39 -18.26
C LEU A 113 -8.22 -9.90 -19.34
N SER A 114 -8.81 -8.73 -19.11
CA SER A 114 -9.76 -8.10 -20.04
C SER A 114 -9.06 -7.41 -21.23
N TRP A 115 -7.74 -7.51 -21.31
CA TRP A 115 -6.92 -7.08 -22.46
C TRP A 115 -6.15 -8.28 -23.03
N ALA A 116 -5.38 -8.06 -24.11
CA ALA A 116 -4.80 -9.12 -24.94
C ALA A 116 -3.80 -10.07 -24.24
N MET A 117 -3.42 -9.83 -22.98
CA MET A 117 -2.47 -10.66 -22.24
C MET A 117 -3.18 -11.64 -21.30
N ASN A 118 -2.49 -12.67 -20.83
CA ASN A 118 -2.91 -13.47 -19.68
C ASN A 118 -2.12 -13.12 -18.39
N MET A 119 -2.58 -13.64 -17.25
CA MET A 119 -1.92 -13.39 -15.96
C MET A 119 -0.49 -13.92 -15.90
N ASN A 120 -0.13 -15.00 -16.61
CA ASN A 120 1.24 -15.47 -16.66
C ASN A 120 2.17 -14.46 -17.37
N GLU A 121 1.75 -13.94 -18.53
CA GLU A 121 2.50 -12.92 -19.28
C GLU A 121 2.64 -11.61 -18.48
N TYR A 122 1.59 -11.22 -17.74
CA TYR A 122 1.61 -10.02 -16.90
C TYR A 122 2.45 -10.23 -15.63
N TYR A 123 2.15 -11.26 -14.84
CA TYR A 123 2.79 -11.46 -13.55
C TYR A 123 4.25 -11.84 -13.70
N ASN A 124 4.62 -12.72 -14.65
CA ASN A 124 5.98 -13.25 -14.79
C ASN A 124 6.93 -12.43 -15.65
N SER A 125 6.44 -11.46 -16.43
CA SER A 125 7.29 -10.58 -17.22
C SER A 125 8.14 -9.62 -16.37
N SER A 126 9.35 -9.32 -16.84
CA SER A 126 10.21 -8.27 -16.28
C SER A 126 9.62 -6.88 -16.45
N ASP A 127 8.89 -6.65 -17.54
CA ASP A 127 8.38 -5.33 -17.94
C ASP A 127 7.23 -4.88 -17.04
N PHE A 128 6.49 -5.84 -16.49
CA PHE A 128 5.33 -5.59 -15.63
C PHE A 128 5.64 -5.79 -14.14
N ARG A 129 6.92 -5.92 -13.76
CA ARG A 129 7.30 -6.24 -12.37
C ARG A 129 6.88 -5.18 -11.35
N HIS A 130 6.81 -3.90 -11.75
CA HIS A 130 6.40 -2.80 -10.88
C HIS A 130 4.96 -2.33 -11.14
N TYR A 131 4.18 -3.08 -11.92
CA TYR A 131 2.76 -2.83 -12.09
C TYR A 131 1.97 -3.45 -10.91
N PRO A 132 0.76 -2.97 -10.61
CA PRO A 132 -0.05 -3.50 -9.52
C PRO A 132 -0.29 -5.01 -9.65
N VAL A 133 -0.26 -5.74 -8.55
CA VAL A 133 -0.66 -7.14 -8.55
C VAL A 133 -2.17 -7.26 -8.74
N LEU A 134 -2.61 -8.23 -9.54
CA LEU A 134 -4.00 -8.42 -9.96
C LEU A 134 -4.50 -9.82 -9.65
N HIS A 135 -5.83 -10.02 -9.71
CA HIS A 135 -6.48 -11.30 -9.43
C HIS A 135 -6.10 -11.91 -8.08
N ILE A 136 -5.78 -11.05 -7.12
CA ILE A 136 -5.55 -11.42 -5.73
C ILE A 136 -6.88 -11.38 -4.98
N SER A 137 -7.15 -12.39 -4.16
CA SER A 137 -8.33 -12.42 -3.28
C SER A 137 -8.14 -11.57 -2.02
N PHE A 138 -9.25 -11.23 -1.36
CA PHE A 138 -9.21 -10.52 -0.07
C PHE A 138 -8.36 -11.25 0.98
N ILE A 139 -8.52 -12.58 1.08
CA ILE A 139 -7.74 -13.43 1.99
C ILE A 139 -6.24 -13.38 1.66
N GLN A 140 -5.88 -13.40 0.38
CA GLN A 140 -4.48 -13.27 -0.04
C GLN A 140 -3.91 -11.88 0.28
N ALA A 141 -4.68 -10.82 0.09
CA ALA A 141 -4.27 -9.46 0.42
C ALA A 141 -4.07 -9.27 1.94
N GLN A 142 -4.95 -9.85 2.76
CA GLN A 142 -4.78 -9.89 4.22
C GLN A 142 -3.54 -10.68 4.63
N ALA A 143 -3.33 -11.87 4.06
CA ALA A 143 -2.15 -12.68 4.35
C ALA A 143 -0.83 -11.99 3.95
N PHE A 144 -0.84 -11.23 2.86
CA PHE A 144 0.28 -10.37 2.48
C PHE A 144 0.56 -9.30 3.55
N CYS A 145 -0.48 -8.63 4.06
CA CYS A 145 -0.32 -7.64 5.13
C CYS A 145 0.26 -8.26 6.41
N GLU A 146 -0.22 -9.46 6.79
CA GLU A 146 0.32 -10.19 7.95
C GLU A 146 1.79 -10.56 7.74
N TRP A 147 2.14 -11.14 6.58
CA TRP A 147 3.52 -11.46 6.24
C TRP A 147 4.42 -10.23 6.24
N ARG A 148 3.96 -9.12 5.67
CA ARG A 148 4.73 -7.87 5.66
C ARG A 148 4.96 -7.34 7.07
N THR A 149 4.00 -7.53 7.98
CA THR A 149 4.18 -7.22 9.40
C THR A 149 5.36 -7.99 9.98
N ASP A 150 5.38 -9.30 9.81
CA ASP A 150 6.44 -10.16 10.32
C ASP A 150 7.81 -9.81 9.70
N MET A 151 7.86 -9.60 8.39
CA MET A 151 9.10 -9.26 7.68
C MET A 151 9.66 -7.90 8.09
N VAL A 152 8.81 -6.90 8.32
CA VAL A 152 9.25 -5.57 8.78
C VAL A 152 9.74 -5.63 10.23
N MET A 153 9.09 -6.41 11.09
CA MET A 153 9.57 -6.64 12.45
C MET A 153 10.93 -7.34 12.45
N LEU A 154 11.13 -8.33 11.57
CA LEU A 154 12.41 -9.00 11.37
C LEU A 154 13.48 -8.02 10.87
N LEU A 155 13.14 -7.21 9.87
CA LEU A 155 14.03 -6.17 9.34
C LEU A 155 14.50 -5.21 10.44
N PHE A 156 13.61 -4.77 11.32
CA PHE A 156 13.97 -3.88 12.44
C PHE A 156 14.96 -4.53 13.38
N ALA A 157 14.76 -5.81 13.71
CA ALA A 157 15.65 -6.57 14.59
C ALA A 157 17.02 -6.81 13.97
N VAL A 158 17.06 -7.19 12.70
CA VAL A 158 18.30 -7.48 11.95
C VAL A 158 19.11 -6.22 11.69
N SER A 159 18.43 -5.10 11.43
CA SER A 159 19.07 -3.80 11.18
C SER A 159 19.62 -3.15 12.45
N SER A 160 19.42 -3.78 13.61
CA SER A 160 19.78 -3.25 14.92
C SER A 160 20.78 -4.20 15.60
N LYS A 161 21.99 -3.74 15.88
CA LYS A 161 22.99 -4.54 16.63
C LYS A 161 22.87 -4.39 18.14
N ASN A 162 22.22 -3.31 18.59
CA ASN A 162 22.04 -2.96 20.00
C ASN A 162 20.79 -2.10 20.18
N GLU A 163 20.42 -1.86 21.44
CA GLU A 163 19.24 -1.09 21.84
C GLU A 163 19.20 0.31 21.23
N LYS A 164 20.32 1.05 21.24
CA LYS A 164 20.40 2.40 20.64
C LYS A 164 20.09 2.41 19.14
N GLN A 165 20.49 1.37 18.41
CA GLN A 165 20.10 1.23 16.99
C GLN A 165 18.63 0.87 16.86
N ARG A 166 18.11 0.02 17.74
CA ARG A 166 16.71 -0.42 17.75
C ARG A 166 15.72 0.71 18.03
N GLU A 167 16.10 1.69 18.85
CA GLU A 167 15.31 2.88 19.15
C GLU A 167 14.95 3.73 17.92
N LYS A 168 15.69 3.59 16.82
CA LYS A 168 15.41 4.27 15.53
C LYS A 168 14.17 3.74 14.83
N PHE A 169 13.65 2.58 15.24
CA PHE A 169 12.47 1.93 14.66
C PHE A 169 11.35 1.84 15.70
N TYR A 170 10.11 1.73 15.25
CA TYR A 170 8.95 1.52 16.12
C TYR A 170 9.02 0.16 16.82
N LYS A 171 8.57 0.06 18.07
CA LYS A 171 8.65 -1.20 18.84
C LYS A 171 7.77 -2.30 18.25
N LYS A 172 6.54 -1.96 17.85
CA LYS A 172 5.63 -2.89 17.16
C LYS A 172 4.83 -2.15 16.09
N VAL A 173 4.70 -2.77 14.92
CA VAL A 173 3.87 -2.29 13.83
C VAL A 173 2.91 -3.38 13.36
N ARG A 174 1.85 -3.00 12.66
CA ARG A 174 0.90 -3.91 12.02
C ARG A 174 0.49 -3.37 10.67
N TYR A 175 0.72 -4.14 9.61
CA TYR A 175 0.18 -3.86 8.28
C TYR A 175 -1.20 -4.49 8.13
N ARG A 176 -2.10 -3.77 7.45
CA ARG A 176 -3.47 -4.20 7.12
C ARG A 176 -3.98 -3.44 5.90
N LEU A 177 -5.12 -3.85 5.38
CA LEU A 177 -5.84 -3.05 4.38
C LEU A 177 -6.35 -1.73 5.02
N PRO A 178 -6.47 -0.65 4.24
CA PRO A 178 -6.99 0.64 4.71
C PRO A 178 -8.48 0.55 5.03
N THR A 179 -8.97 1.33 6.00
CA THR A 179 -10.41 1.62 6.08
C THR A 179 -10.82 2.62 5.00
N ILE A 180 -12.13 2.78 4.77
CA ILE A 180 -12.63 3.78 3.83
C ILE A 180 -12.23 5.19 4.29
N GLU A 181 -12.36 5.48 5.58
CA GLU A 181 -12.05 6.78 6.17
C GLU A 181 -10.54 7.10 6.09
N GLU A 182 -9.68 6.09 6.25
CA GLU A 182 -8.24 6.25 6.07
C GLU A 182 -7.87 6.56 4.63
N TRP A 183 -8.55 5.92 3.68
CA TRP A 183 -8.39 6.21 2.25
C TRP A 183 -8.86 7.62 1.90
N GLU A 184 -10.07 7.99 2.33
CA GLU A 184 -10.63 9.33 2.11
C GLU A 184 -9.70 10.42 2.65
N TYR A 185 -9.20 10.22 3.86
CA TYR A 185 -8.25 11.13 4.47
C TYR A 185 -6.91 11.18 3.69
N ALA A 186 -6.42 10.04 3.19
CA ALA A 186 -5.22 10.01 2.33
C ALA A 186 -5.43 10.82 1.04
N MET A 187 -6.58 10.66 0.39
CA MET A 187 -6.90 11.38 -0.83
C MET A 187 -6.99 12.89 -0.62
N GLU A 188 -7.56 13.35 0.50
CA GLU A 188 -7.57 14.78 0.83
C GLU A 188 -6.16 15.29 1.19
N LYS A 189 -5.44 14.57 2.06
CA LYS A 189 -4.10 14.97 2.53
C LYS A 189 -3.09 15.08 1.37
N PHE A 190 -3.16 14.14 0.43
CA PHE A 190 -2.22 14.03 -0.68
C PHE A 190 -2.82 14.42 -2.03
N LYS A 191 -3.88 15.24 -2.06
CA LYS A 191 -4.56 15.66 -3.30
C LYS A 191 -3.65 16.27 -4.38
N GLY A 192 -2.52 16.87 -3.98
CA GLY A 192 -1.51 17.41 -4.90
C GLY A 192 -0.66 16.34 -5.60
N ASN A 193 -0.74 15.08 -5.17
CA ASN A 193 0.01 13.94 -5.70
C ASN A 193 -0.90 12.95 -6.46
N THR A 194 -2.00 13.45 -7.01
CA THR A 194 -2.87 12.71 -7.92
C THR A 194 -2.42 12.96 -9.35
N TYR A 195 -1.98 11.91 -10.03
CA TYR A 195 -1.48 12.02 -11.41
C TYR A 195 -2.53 11.46 -12.37
N THR A 196 -3.29 12.35 -12.99
CA THR A 196 -4.22 11.99 -14.06
C THR A 196 -3.48 12.03 -15.40
N ASN A 197 -3.36 10.89 -16.07
CA ASN A 197 -2.99 10.89 -17.48
C ASN A 197 -4.01 10.08 -18.27
N LEU A 198 -5.06 10.76 -18.72
CA LEU A 198 -6.09 10.19 -19.59
C LEU A 198 -5.51 9.69 -20.94
N ALA A 199 -4.32 10.15 -21.35
CA ALA A 199 -3.68 9.65 -22.57
C ALA A 199 -3.12 8.22 -22.43
N VAL A 200 -2.97 7.70 -21.20
CA VAL A 200 -2.51 6.32 -20.97
C VAL A 200 -3.59 5.29 -21.36
N TYR A 201 -4.85 5.71 -21.55
CA TYR A 201 -5.95 4.85 -22.02
C TYR A 201 -5.91 4.57 -23.53
N ALA A 202 -5.05 5.24 -24.29
CA ALA A 202 -5.00 5.12 -25.74
C ALA A 202 -3.70 4.42 -26.21
N GLY A 203 -3.65 3.07 -26.15
CA GLY A 203 -2.57 2.35 -26.86
C GLY A 203 -2.15 0.94 -26.39
N GLU A 204 -3.09 -0.01 -26.37
CA GLU A 204 -2.92 -1.38 -26.91
C GLU A 204 -1.99 -2.45 -26.27
N ARG A 205 -1.47 -2.33 -25.04
CA ARG A 205 -0.79 -3.48 -24.39
C ARG A 205 -1.28 -3.89 -23.00
N CYS A 206 -1.53 -2.95 -22.09
CA CYS A 206 -1.92 -3.25 -20.71
C CYS A 206 -2.87 -2.15 -20.19
N ALA A 207 -3.89 -2.53 -19.41
CA ALA A 207 -4.86 -1.60 -18.86
C ALA A 207 -4.38 -0.90 -17.57
N THR A 208 -3.32 -1.39 -16.94
CA THR A 208 -2.75 -0.83 -15.71
C THR A 208 -1.49 -0.01 -15.98
N ILE A 209 -1.07 0.76 -14.99
CA ILE A 209 0.09 1.67 -15.06
C ILE A 209 1.13 1.25 -14.03
N GLU A 210 2.40 1.28 -14.42
CA GLU A 210 3.54 1.05 -13.53
C GLU A 210 3.52 2.02 -12.34
N ALA A 211 3.89 1.54 -11.15
CA ALA A 211 4.07 2.41 -10.00
C ALA A 211 5.15 3.47 -10.28
N VAL A 212 4.84 4.74 -9.99
CA VAL A 212 5.78 5.85 -10.19
C VAL A 212 7.06 5.60 -9.37
N PRO A 213 8.25 5.56 -10.02
CA PRO A 213 9.51 5.35 -9.34
C PRO A 213 9.75 6.38 -8.22
N GLN A 214 9.98 5.89 -7.01
CA GLN A 214 10.17 6.72 -5.83
C GLN A 214 11.65 7.08 -5.62
N LYS A 215 11.90 8.30 -5.13
CA LYS A 215 13.24 8.77 -4.72
C LYS A 215 13.39 8.69 -3.20
N LYS A 216 14.47 9.26 -2.65
CA LYS A 216 14.77 9.26 -1.20
C LYS A 216 13.63 9.85 -0.34
N ASN A 217 12.94 10.86 -0.85
CA ASN A 217 11.76 11.43 -0.21
C ASN A 217 10.54 10.77 -0.83
N LEU A 218 10.04 9.73 -0.15
CA LEU A 218 8.85 9.00 -0.56
C LEU A 218 7.63 9.92 -0.57
N GLU A 219 6.77 9.73 -1.56
CA GLU A 219 5.53 10.48 -1.71
C GLU A 219 4.38 9.52 -1.97
N PHE A 220 3.24 9.76 -1.33
CA PHE A 220 2.01 9.07 -1.71
C PHE A 220 1.68 9.40 -3.16
N VAL A 221 1.40 8.38 -3.96
CA VAL A 221 0.99 8.53 -5.35
C VAL A 221 -0.33 7.78 -5.55
N TYR A 222 -1.29 8.49 -6.13
CA TYR A 222 -2.52 7.91 -6.65
C TYR A 222 -2.63 8.18 -8.14
N ILE A 223 -2.94 7.12 -8.89
CA ILE A 223 -3.13 7.16 -10.34
C ILE A 223 -4.59 6.77 -10.60
N PRO A 224 -5.48 7.76 -10.84
CA PRO A 224 -6.87 7.48 -11.13
C PRO A 224 -7.02 6.58 -12.36
N HIS A 225 -8.05 5.74 -12.34
CA HIS A 225 -8.38 4.79 -13.40
C HIS A 225 -7.30 3.72 -13.65
N ASN A 226 -6.39 3.48 -12.70
CA ASN A 226 -5.47 2.34 -12.74
C ASN A 226 -6.18 1.09 -12.20
N ILE A 227 -6.32 0.96 -10.88
CA ILE A 227 -7.04 -0.13 -10.23
C ILE A 227 -7.89 0.42 -9.08
N ALA A 228 -8.99 -0.26 -8.78
CA ALA A 228 -9.67 -0.11 -7.49
C ALA A 228 -8.87 -0.87 -6.43
N GLU A 229 -8.90 -0.39 -5.19
CA GLU A 229 -8.08 -0.93 -4.11
C GLU A 229 -8.93 -1.46 -2.96
N MET A 230 -8.70 -2.71 -2.57
CA MET A 230 -9.45 -3.34 -1.47
C MET A 230 -9.30 -2.56 -0.16
N THR A 231 -10.41 -2.42 0.55
CA THR A 231 -10.45 -1.88 1.91
C THR A 231 -10.43 -3.00 2.95
N ALA A 232 -10.39 -2.65 4.24
CA ALA A 232 -10.53 -3.59 5.34
C ALA A 232 -11.90 -4.29 5.40
N LEU A 233 -12.91 -3.74 4.70
CA LEU A 233 -14.22 -4.37 4.55
C LEU A 233 -14.21 -5.27 3.30
N GLU A 234 -14.36 -6.58 3.51
CA GLU A 234 -14.44 -7.55 2.40
C GLU A 234 -15.54 -7.13 1.40
N LYS A 235 -15.30 -7.39 0.12
CA LYS A 235 -16.20 -7.03 -1.00
C LYS A 235 -16.34 -5.52 -1.23
N THR A 236 -15.56 -4.68 -0.54
CA THR A 236 -15.54 -3.23 -0.73
C THR A 236 -14.15 -2.76 -1.13
N ALA A 237 -14.06 -2.09 -2.27
CA ALA A 237 -12.87 -1.41 -2.76
C ALA A 237 -13.12 0.10 -2.89
N VAL A 238 -12.05 0.87 -3.01
CA VAL A 238 -12.07 2.33 -3.17
C VAL A 238 -11.28 2.75 -4.41
N GLY A 239 -11.55 3.96 -4.89
CA GLY A 239 -10.86 4.56 -6.03
C GLY A 239 -11.47 4.17 -7.38
N LEU A 240 -10.80 4.59 -8.44
CA LEU A 240 -11.22 4.44 -9.83
C LEU A 240 -10.26 3.47 -10.52
N SER A 241 -10.84 2.43 -11.14
CA SER A 241 -10.13 1.46 -11.96
C SER A 241 -10.26 1.78 -13.46
N TRP A 242 -9.48 1.10 -14.31
CA TRP A 242 -9.58 1.25 -15.77
C TRP A 242 -10.95 0.80 -16.32
N ARG A 243 -11.76 0.09 -15.53
CA ARG A 243 -13.13 -0.32 -15.90
C ARG A 243 -14.18 0.77 -15.61
N ASP A 244 -13.84 1.73 -14.75
CA ASP A 244 -14.78 2.76 -14.34
C ASP A 244 -15.04 3.71 -15.52
N THR A 245 -16.30 3.78 -15.94
CA THR A 245 -16.77 4.66 -17.03
C THR A 245 -17.20 6.04 -16.55
N ASP A 246 -17.29 6.23 -15.23
CA ASP A 246 -17.60 7.52 -14.62
C ASP A 246 -16.36 8.42 -14.72
N THR A 247 -16.51 9.56 -15.38
CA THR A 247 -15.45 10.56 -15.56
C THR A 247 -15.39 11.57 -14.42
N THR A 248 -16.21 11.41 -13.38
CA THR A 248 -16.18 12.28 -12.20
C THR A 248 -14.96 11.96 -11.36
N ASP A 249 -14.20 12.99 -10.97
CA ASP A 249 -13.06 12.90 -10.07
C ASP A 249 -13.49 12.63 -8.61
N ASN A 250 -14.16 11.50 -8.38
CA ASN A 250 -14.51 11.00 -7.06
C ASN A 250 -13.57 9.86 -6.66
N TYR A 251 -12.39 10.22 -6.15
CA TYR A 251 -11.36 9.23 -5.77
C TYR A 251 -11.68 8.50 -4.46
N SER A 252 -12.71 8.95 -3.75
CA SER A 252 -13.28 8.29 -2.57
C SER A 252 -14.42 7.33 -2.91
N LYS A 253 -14.74 7.16 -4.21
CA LYS A 253 -15.77 6.24 -4.67
C LYS A 253 -15.53 4.84 -4.11
N THR A 254 -16.58 4.25 -3.56
CA THR A 254 -16.58 2.84 -3.16
C THR A 254 -17.16 1.97 -4.27
N VAL A 255 -16.60 0.78 -4.44
CA VAL A 255 -16.98 -0.19 -5.47
C VAL A 255 -17.12 -1.57 -4.83
N SER A 256 -18.26 -2.23 -5.03
CA SER A 256 -18.44 -3.61 -4.61
C SER A 256 -17.78 -4.59 -5.57
N TYR A 257 -17.21 -5.68 -5.05
CA TYR A 257 -16.67 -6.79 -5.84
C TYR A 257 -17.08 -8.15 -5.26
N ALA A 258 -17.23 -9.16 -6.13
CA ALA A 258 -17.61 -10.52 -5.72
C ALA A 258 -16.42 -11.47 -5.54
N GLY A 259 -15.24 -11.11 -6.06
CA GLY A 259 -14.03 -11.93 -5.99
C GLY A 259 -12.86 -11.25 -6.70
N PRO A 260 -11.73 -11.96 -6.89
CA PRO A 260 -10.56 -11.43 -7.58
C PRO A 260 -10.90 -10.95 -9.00
N ARG A 261 -10.29 -9.83 -9.41
CA ARG A 261 -10.46 -9.20 -10.72
C ARG A 261 -9.16 -8.58 -11.19
N ASP A 262 -9.09 -8.29 -12.48
CA ASP A 262 -7.99 -7.63 -13.20
C ASP A 262 -8.00 -6.10 -13.11
N TRP A 263 -9.08 -5.52 -12.57
CA TRP A 263 -9.21 -4.10 -12.22
C TRP A 263 -9.07 -3.83 -10.72
N LEU A 264 -8.83 -4.88 -9.91
CA LEU A 264 -8.83 -4.84 -8.46
C LEU A 264 -7.45 -5.24 -7.92
N GLY A 265 -6.85 -4.38 -7.11
CA GLY A 265 -5.65 -4.68 -6.34
C GLY A 265 -5.79 -4.15 -4.90
N PHE A 266 -4.68 -3.81 -4.26
CA PHE A 266 -4.68 -3.32 -2.89
C PHE A 266 -3.39 -2.58 -2.54
N ARG A 267 -3.45 -1.81 -1.46
CA ARG A 267 -2.28 -1.28 -0.75
C ARG A 267 -2.43 -1.53 0.75
N CYS A 268 -1.36 -1.34 1.50
CA CYS A 268 -1.39 -1.47 2.95
C CYS A 268 -1.40 -0.10 3.66
N VAL A 269 -2.02 -0.08 4.83
CA VAL A 269 -1.75 0.85 5.92
C VAL A 269 -0.91 0.14 6.96
N CYS A 270 0.08 0.85 7.52
CA CYS A 270 0.89 0.40 8.63
C CYS A 270 0.54 1.20 9.88
N GLU A 271 0.11 0.52 10.93
CA GLU A 271 -0.23 1.09 12.22
C GLU A 271 0.90 0.85 13.22
N ILE A 272 1.33 1.90 13.92
CA ILE A 272 2.21 1.75 15.09
C ILE A 272 1.38 1.26 16.26
N VAL A 273 1.64 0.01 16.68
CA VAL A 273 0.98 -0.62 17.83
C VAL A 273 1.73 -0.28 19.12
N GLU A 274 3.05 -0.18 19.05
CA GLU A 274 3.89 0.21 20.19
C GLU A 274 5.03 1.11 19.70
N TYR A 275 5.18 2.26 20.35
CA TYR A 275 6.15 3.29 19.96
C TYR A 275 7.56 2.96 20.42
#